data_AF-Q8C1P4-F1
#
_entry.id   AF-Q8C1P4-F1
#
_cell.length_a   1.000
_cell.length_b   1.000
_cell.length_c   1.000
_cell.angle_alpha   90.00
_cell.angle_beta   90.00
_cell.angle_gamma   90.00
#
_symmetry.space_group_name_H-M   'P 1'
#
loop_
_entity.id
_entity.type
_entity.pdbx_description
1 polymer ?
#
loop_
_entity_poly.entity_id
_entity_poly.type
_entity_poly.pdbx_seq_one_letter_code
_entity_poly.pdbx_strand_id
1 'polypeptide(L)'
;MELVPPGAMATETVRPGAQRLRLLLSPLKSRICVPQAEPVATFGTAVTSAKGAVNGVHLHYQRVGKGEHAILLLPGMLGSGKNDFAPQLQSLNKKRFTLGAWDPRGYGFSRPPDRDFPRDFFERDAKDAVDLMKALQYQGRSPSWAGVMAA
;
A
#
# COMPACT_ATOMS: atom_id res chain seq x y z
N MET A 1 71.09 -75.45 45.81
CA MET A 1 70.04 -74.84 46.66
C MET A 1 69.86 -73.40 46.23
N GLU A 2 68.66 -72.87 46.46
CA GLU A 2 68.07 -71.58 46.10
C GLU A 2 69.00 -70.34 46.04
N LEU A 3 68.69 -69.36 45.17
CA LEU A 3 68.32 -67.97 45.53
C LEU A 3 68.19 -67.01 44.31
N VAL A 4 66.95 -66.59 44.03
CA VAL A 4 66.47 -65.20 43.83
C VAL A 4 67.07 -64.28 42.71
N PRO A 5 66.23 -63.78 41.76
CA PRO A 5 66.58 -62.79 40.72
C PRO A 5 66.12 -61.34 41.04
N PRO A 6 66.52 -60.34 40.22
CA PRO A 6 65.50 -59.55 39.49
C PRO A 6 65.91 -59.10 38.05
N GLY A 7 64.95 -58.61 37.24
CA GLY A 7 65.24 -57.90 35.97
C GLY A 7 64.01 -57.46 35.17
N ALA A 8 63.77 -56.15 35.06
CA ALA A 8 62.64 -55.57 34.32
C ALA A 8 62.94 -55.42 32.81
N MET A 9 61.91 -55.58 31.96
CA MET A 9 61.95 -55.20 30.54
C MET A 9 60.62 -54.57 30.14
N ALA A 10 60.63 -53.27 29.86
CA ALA A 10 59.57 -52.56 29.15
C ALA A 10 60.23 -51.83 27.97
N THR A 11 59.87 -52.19 26.75
CA THR A 11 60.40 -51.56 25.52
C THR A 11 59.29 -50.81 24.80
N GLU A 12 59.62 -49.61 24.34
CA GLU A 12 58.73 -48.73 23.59
C GLU A 12 58.26 -49.35 22.27
N THR A 13 57.18 -48.81 21.70
CA THR A 13 56.92 -48.91 20.27
C THR A 13 56.39 -47.58 19.74
N VAL A 14 57.00 -47.13 18.64
CA VAL A 14 56.79 -45.82 18.02
C VAL A 14 55.52 -45.79 17.16
N ARG A 15 54.95 -44.59 17.01
CA ARG A 15 53.71 -44.29 16.25
C ARG A 15 53.89 -44.44 14.73
N PRO A 16 52.79 -44.68 14.00
CA PRO A 16 52.23 -43.58 13.19
C PRO A 16 50.71 -43.40 13.46
N GLY A 17 50.05 -42.29 13.11
CA GLY A 17 50.48 -41.15 12.30
C GLY A 17 49.45 -40.83 11.20
N ALA A 18 48.26 -40.36 11.57
CA ALA A 18 47.26 -39.86 10.62
C ALA A 18 46.51 -38.65 11.20
N GLN A 19 46.63 -37.51 10.53
CA GLN A 19 46.12 -36.22 11.02
C GLN A 19 44.65 -36.03 10.63
N ARG A 20 43.78 -35.73 11.60
CA ARG A 20 42.36 -35.44 11.34
C ARG A 20 42.14 -33.92 11.34
N LEU A 21 42.23 -33.31 10.15
CA LEU A 21 42.05 -31.87 9.96
C LEU A 21 40.62 -31.43 10.34
N ARG A 22 40.47 -30.70 11.45
CA ARG A 22 39.19 -30.05 11.80
C ARG A 22 39.10 -28.71 11.08
N LEU A 23 38.30 -28.62 10.03
CA LEU A 23 37.83 -27.33 9.52
C LEU A 23 36.90 -26.69 10.57
N LEU A 24 37.28 -25.50 11.05
CA LEU A 24 36.42 -24.66 11.87
C LEU A 24 35.63 -23.73 10.94
N LEU A 25 34.37 -24.09 10.67
CA LEU A 25 33.42 -23.21 9.97
C LEU A 25 32.83 -22.21 10.97
N SER A 26 33.29 -20.98 10.94
CA SER A 26 32.71 -19.87 11.71
C SER A 26 31.49 -19.29 10.97
N PRO A 27 30.31 -19.19 11.61
CA PRO A 27 29.18 -18.53 10.99
C PRO A 27 29.36 -17.00 11.02
N LEU A 28 29.72 -16.42 9.88
CA LEU A 28 29.67 -14.98 9.64
C LEU A 28 28.23 -14.48 9.77
N LYS A 29 27.90 -13.94 10.94
CA LYS A 29 26.55 -13.46 11.27
C LYS A 29 26.32 -12.10 10.61
N SER A 30 25.72 -12.12 9.43
CA SER A 30 25.40 -10.92 8.66
C SER A 30 24.44 -10.02 9.44
N ARG A 31 24.97 -8.89 9.95
CA ARG A 31 24.15 -7.82 10.51
C ARG A 31 23.55 -6.99 9.36
N ILE A 32 22.54 -7.54 8.70
CA ILE A 32 21.63 -6.71 7.91
C ILE A 32 20.81 -5.91 8.92
N CYS A 33 21.19 -4.65 9.13
CA CYS A 33 20.37 -3.71 9.87
C CYS A 33 19.18 -3.34 8.98
N VAL A 34 18.09 -4.10 9.09
CA VAL A 34 16.80 -3.67 8.56
C VAL A 34 16.35 -2.50 9.44
N PRO A 35 16.25 -1.26 8.92
CA PRO A 35 15.67 -0.17 9.70
C PRO A 35 14.23 -0.58 10.03
N GLN A 36 13.92 -0.67 11.32
CA GLN A 36 12.56 -0.92 11.78
C GLN A 36 11.68 0.20 11.23
N ALA A 37 10.72 -0.17 10.39
CA ALA A 37 9.70 0.76 9.95
C ALA A 37 8.81 1.05 11.16
N GLU A 38 9.02 2.21 11.79
CA GLU A 38 8.20 2.68 12.91
C GLU A 38 6.71 2.50 12.59
N PRO A 39 5.89 2.00 13.54
CA PRO A 39 4.46 1.88 13.33
C PRO A 39 3.86 3.28 13.15
N VAL A 40 3.71 3.71 11.90
CA VAL A 40 3.00 4.96 11.58
C VAL A 40 1.60 4.81 12.12
N ALA A 41 1.32 5.50 13.22
CA ALA A 41 0.02 5.49 13.87
C ALA A 41 -1.03 5.91 12.85
N THR A 42 -1.74 4.90 12.34
CA THR A 42 -2.75 5.09 11.30
C THR A 42 -3.98 5.65 11.99
N PHE A 43 -3.97 6.96 12.19
CA PHE A 43 -5.18 7.74 12.39
C PHE A 43 -6.00 7.61 11.12
N GLY A 44 -6.73 6.49 11.05
CA GLY A 44 -7.50 6.07 9.89
C GLY A 44 -8.59 7.08 9.64
N THR A 45 -8.30 8.07 8.79
CA THR A 45 -9.33 8.98 8.32
C THR A 45 -10.36 8.11 7.61
N ALA A 46 -11.58 8.08 8.16
CA ALA A 46 -12.66 7.29 7.61
C ALA A 46 -12.96 7.75 6.19
N VAL A 47 -13.31 6.82 5.31
CA VAL A 47 -13.85 7.15 4.01
C VAL A 47 -15.28 7.66 4.24
N THR A 48 -15.54 8.88 3.83
CA THR A 48 -16.88 9.51 3.89
C THR A 48 -17.54 9.41 2.52
N SER A 49 -18.84 9.14 2.48
CA SER A 49 -19.63 9.11 1.24
C SER A 49 -20.69 10.21 1.27
N ALA A 50 -20.90 10.89 0.15
CA ALA A 50 -21.91 11.92 0.01
C ALA A 50 -22.36 12.06 -1.46
N LYS A 51 -23.41 12.85 -1.70
CA LYS A 51 -23.81 13.28 -3.05
C LYS A 51 -23.66 14.81 -3.21
N GLY A 52 -23.24 15.25 -4.39
CA GLY A 52 -23.26 16.65 -4.83
C GLY A 52 -24.28 16.86 -5.95
N ALA A 53 -25.07 17.93 -5.87
CA ALA A 53 -25.95 18.33 -6.97
C ALA A 53 -25.14 19.13 -8.00
N VAL A 54 -25.00 18.61 -9.23
CA VAL A 54 -24.16 19.16 -10.30
C VAL A 54 -24.84 18.88 -11.64
N ASN A 55 -24.89 19.88 -12.55
CA ASN A 55 -25.39 19.70 -13.93
C ASN A 55 -26.75 18.94 -14.04
N GLY A 56 -27.65 19.19 -13.09
CA GLY A 56 -28.99 18.57 -13.04
C GLY A 56 -29.06 17.16 -12.44
N VAL A 57 -27.95 16.60 -11.93
CA VAL A 57 -27.89 15.24 -11.37
C VAL A 57 -27.25 15.22 -9.97
N HIS A 58 -27.46 14.14 -9.21
CA HIS A 58 -26.87 13.95 -7.88
C HIS A 58 -25.71 12.94 -7.93
N LEU A 59 -24.50 13.45 -8.12
CA LEU A 59 -23.28 12.66 -8.24
C LEU A 59 -22.80 12.19 -6.87
N HIS A 60 -22.69 10.88 -6.67
CA HIS A 60 -22.04 10.28 -5.52
C HIS A 60 -20.52 10.43 -5.61
N TYR A 61 -19.91 10.66 -4.45
CA TYR A 61 -18.46 10.57 -4.29
C TYR A 61 -18.09 10.05 -2.91
N GLN A 62 -16.98 9.32 -2.86
CA GLN A 62 -16.27 8.97 -1.65
C GLN A 62 -15.12 9.95 -1.44
N ARG A 63 -14.80 10.28 -0.19
CA ARG A 63 -13.70 11.16 0.17
C ARG A 63 -12.93 10.65 1.38
N VAL A 64 -11.61 10.76 1.31
CA VAL A 64 -10.70 10.43 2.42
C VAL A 64 -9.49 11.37 2.47
N GLY A 65 -8.90 11.54 3.66
CA GLY A 65 -7.72 12.37 3.86
C GLY A 65 -8.01 13.85 4.04
N LYS A 66 -6.99 14.56 4.55
CA LYS A 66 -7.02 15.99 4.90
C LYS A 66 -5.79 16.75 4.39
N GLY A 67 -4.96 16.14 3.54
CA GLY A 67 -3.78 16.79 3.01
C GLY A 67 -4.10 17.80 1.90
N GLU A 68 -3.16 18.73 1.68
CA GLU A 68 -3.31 19.88 0.78
C GLU A 68 -3.45 19.49 -0.69
N HIS A 69 -2.85 18.36 -1.10
CA HIS A 69 -2.95 17.87 -2.47
C HIS A 69 -4.27 17.12 -2.69
N ALA A 70 -5.31 17.82 -3.18
CA ALA A 70 -6.56 17.18 -3.57
C ALA A 70 -6.45 16.48 -4.94
N ILE A 71 -6.83 15.20 -5.03
CA ILE A 71 -6.80 14.41 -6.27
C ILE A 71 -8.19 13.79 -6.50
N LEU A 72 -8.73 13.96 -7.71
CA LEU A 72 -9.95 13.28 -8.14
C LEU A 72 -9.58 11.96 -8.83
N LEU A 73 -10.24 10.87 -8.44
CA LEU A 73 -10.07 9.53 -9.02
C LEU A 73 -11.25 9.23 -9.97
N LEU A 74 -10.96 9.08 -11.27
CA LEU A 74 -11.93 8.79 -12.35
C LEU A 74 -12.03 7.28 -12.60
N PRO A 75 -13.17 6.62 -12.32
CA PRO A 75 -13.31 5.20 -12.57
C PRO A 75 -13.46 4.88 -14.07
N GLY A 76 -13.22 3.61 -14.40
CA GLY A 76 -13.31 3.08 -15.75
C GLY A 76 -14.74 2.79 -16.22
N MET A 77 -14.86 2.04 -17.31
CA MET A 77 -16.15 1.61 -17.86
C MET A 77 -16.88 0.69 -16.87
N LEU A 78 -18.14 1.04 -16.55
CA LEU A 78 -18.95 0.43 -15.48
C LEU A 78 -18.36 0.54 -14.06
N GLY A 79 -17.31 1.34 -13.88
CA GLY A 79 -16.64 1.53 -12.60
C GLY A 79 -17.35 2.52 -11.66
N SER A 80 -16.84 2.59 -10.43
CA SER A 80 -17.26 3.53 -9.39
C SER A 80 -16.06 3.85 -8.49
N GLY A 81 -16.15 4.90 -7.67
CA GLY A 81 -15.09 5.22 -6.73
C GLY A 81 -14.77 4.09 -5.74
N LYS A 82 -15.74 3.20 -5.49
CA LYS A 82 -15.63 2.12 -4.50
C LYS A 82 -14.92 0.86 -5.02
N ASN A 83 -15.22 0.40 -6.23
CA ASN A 83 -14.64 -0.83 -6.77
C ASN A 83 -13.29 -0.59 -7.46
N ASP A 84 -13.14 0.52 -8.17
CA ASP A 84 -11.92 0.81 -8.95
C ASP A 84 -10.77 1.31 -8.05
N PHE A 85 -11.09 2.04 -6.98
CA PHE A 85 -10.09 2.73 -6.14
C PHE A 85 -10.08 2.33 -4.65
N ALA A 86 -10.66 1.19 -4.28
CA ALA A 86 -10.61 0.70 -2.90
C ALA A 86 -9.18 0.68 -2.30
N PRO A 87 -8.14 0.17 -3.00
CA PRO A 87 -6.77 0.18 -2.48
C PRO A 87 -6.22 1.60 -2.26
N GLN A 88 -6.49 2.53 -3.18
CA GLN A 88 -6.02 3.92 -3.13
C GLN A 88 -6.68 4.68 -1.97
N LEU A 89 -7.99 4.51 -1.78
CA LEU A 89 -8.76 5.10 -0.67
C LEU A 89 -8.32 4.56 0.71
N GLN A 90 -7.82 3.33 0.76
CA GLN A 90 -7.31 2.72 1.99
C GLN A 90 -5.87 3.16 2.30
N SER A 91 -4.98 3.06 1.31
CA SER A 91 -3.52 2.99 1.53
C SER A 91 -2.74 4.27 1.21
N LEU A 92 -3.27 5.22 0.44
CA LEU A 92 -2.56 6.48 0.15
C LEU A 92 -2.44 7.36 1.40
N ASN A 93 -1.40 8.19 1.45
CA ASN A 93 -1.07 9.00 2.64
C ASN A 93 -2.11 10.11 2.88
N LYS A 94 -3.05 9.83 3.78
CA LYS A 94 -4.18 10.69 4.20
C LYS A 94 -3.79 12.02 4.85
N LYS A 95 -2.52 12.22 5.23
CA LYS A 95 -1.97 13.50 5.71
C LYS A 95 -1.43 14.37 4.57
N ARG A 96 -0.97 13.77 3.46
CA ARG A 96 -0.43 14.49 2.29
C ARG A 96 -1.48 14.75 1.21
N PHE A 97 -2.44 13.83 1.08
CA PHE A 97 -3.48 13.90 0.05
C PHE A 97 -4.88 14.03 0.65
N THR A 98 -5.77 14.68 -0.10
CA THR A 98 -7.22 14.53 0.02
C THR A 98 -7.69 13.83 -1.27
N LEU A 99 -8.30 12.66 -1.18
CA LEU A 99 -8.79 11.93 -2.35
C LEU A 99 -10.30 12.08 -2.46
N GLY A 100 -10.79 12.36 -3.66
CA GLY A 100 -12.20 12.22 -4.02
C GLY A 100 -12.35 11.15 -5.10
N ALA A 101 -13.08 10.07 -4.84
CA ALA A 101 -13.41 9.06 -5.84
C ALA A 101 -14.90 9.18 -6.18
N TRP A 102 -15.22 9.67 -7.37
CA TRP A 102 -16.60 9.93 -7.79
C TRP A 102 -17.18 8.77 -8.61
N ASP A 103 -18.50 8.72 -8.69
CA ASP A 103 -19.22 7.84 -9.61
C ASP A 103 -19.77 8.72 -10.76
N PRO A 104 -19.42 8.46 -12.04
CA PRO A 104 -20.02 9.14 -13.18
C PRO A 104 -21.54 9.01 -13.21
N ARG A 105 -22.25 9.93 -13.88
CA ARG A 105 -23.72 9.86 -14.01
C ARG A 105 -24.16 8.48 -14.55
N GLY A 106 -25.11 7.83 -13.89
CA GLY A 106 -25.57 6.49 -14.25
C GLY A 106 -24.69 5.33 -13.78
N TYR A 107 -23.53 5.59 -13.16
CA TYR A 107 -22.67 4.57 -12.54
C TYR A 107 -22.79 4.57 -11.01
N GLY A 108 -22.36 3.47 -10.37
CA GLY A 108 -22.30 3.33 -8.92
C GLY A 108 -23.58 3.80 -8.21
N PHE A 109 -23.41 4.72 -7.25
CA PHE A 109 -24.52 5.36 -6.55
C PHE A 109 -24.95 6.71 -7.16
N SER A 110 -24.37 7.14 -8.28
CA SER A 110 -24.82 8.30 -9.09
C SER A 110 -26.05 7.97 -9.95
N ARG A 111 -27.03 7.32 -9.31
CA ARG A 111 -28.35 6.99 -9.84
C ARG A 111 -29.45 7.57 -8.92
N PRO A 112 -30.61 7.99 -9.48
CA PRO A 112 -30.85 8.26 -10.90
C PRO A 112 -29.96 9.42 -11.42
N PRO A 113 -29.82 9.59 -12.75
CA PRO A 113 -30.43 8.83 -13.85
C PRO A 113 -29.77 7.45 -14.06
N ASP A 114 -30.31 6.64 -14.97
CA ASP A 114 -29.57 5.52 -15.54
C ASP A 114 -28.54 6.01 -16.58
N ARG A 115 -27.58 5.15 -16.93
CA ARG A 115 -26.50 5.51 -17.85
C ARG A 115 -26.97 5.52 -19.30
N ASP A 116 -26.77 6.65 -19.96
CA ASP A 116 -26.83 6.84 -21.41
C ASP A 116 -25.43 7.15 -21.99
N PHE A 117 -25.28 6.95 -23.30
CA PHE A 117 -24.04 7.19 -24.04
C PHE A 117 -24.32 8.04 -25.31
N PRO A 118 -24.67 9.33 -25.14
CA PRO A 118 -24.74 10.26 -26.27
C PRO A 118 -23.35 10.48 -26.88
N ARG A 119 -23.27 11.13 -28.05
CA ARG A 119 -22.00 11.35 -28.78
C ARG A 119 -20.93 12.05 -27.92
N ASP A 120 -21.36 12.93 -27.02
CA ASP A 120 -20.55 13.80 -26.15
C ASP A 120 -20.41 13.24 -24.72
N PHE A 121 -20.59 11.93 -24.50
CA PHE A 121 -20.66 11.39 -23.14
C PHE A 121 -19.37 11.57 -22.34
N PHE A 122 -18.20 11.57 -22.99
CA PHE A 122 -16.91 11.80 -22.33
C PHE A 122 -16.74 13.26 -21.92
N GLU A 123 -17.10 14.20 -22.79
CA GLU A 123 -17.10 15.64 -22.54
C GLU A 123 -18.07 16.01 -21.42
N ARG A 124 -19.24 15.37 -21.41
CA ARG A 124 -20.27 15.51 -20.37
C ARG A 124 -19.80 14.98 -19.02
N ASP A 125 -19.15 13.80 -18.98
CA ASP A 125 -18.56 13.26 -17.74
C ASP A 125 -17.37 14.14 -17.26
N ALA A 126 -16.53 14.64 -18.17
CA ALA A 126 -15.45 15.55 -17.83
C ALA A 126 -15.98 16.87 -17.23
N LYS A 127 -17.06 17.42 -17.80
CA LYS A 127 -17.74 18.60 -17.26
C LYS A 127 -18.31 18.33 -15.87
N ASP A 128 -18.96 17.19 -15.66
CA ASP A 128 -19.48 16.78 -14.36
C ASP A 128 -18.39 16.63 -13.30
N ALA A 129 -17.27 15.98 -13.64
CA ALA A 129 -16.12 15.84 -12.74
C ALA A 129 -15.56 17.21 -12.33
N VAL A 130 -15.37 18.12 -13.30
CA VAL A 130 -14.85 19.48 -13.05
C VAL A 130 -15.81 20.33 -12.22
N ASP A 131 -17.12 20.27 -12.49
CA ASP A 131 -18.09 21.07 -11.75
C ASP A 131 -18.40 20.49 -10.36
N LEU A 132 -18.29 19.17 -10.17
CA LEU A 132 -18.27 18.53 -8.85
C LEU A 132 -17.06 19.00 -8.03
N MET A 133 -15.86 19.00 -8.62
CA MET A 133 -14.65 19.52 -7.97
C MET A 133 -14.82 20.98 -7.51
N LYS A 134 -15.34 21.86 -8.37
CA LYS A 134 -15.67 23.26 -8.02
C LYS A 134 -16.68 23.34 -6.87
N ALA A 135 -17.79 22.60 -6.95
CA ALA A 135 -18.84 22.62 -5.93
C ALA A 135 -18.30 22.19 -4.54
N LEU A 136 -17.43 21.19 -4.49
CA LEU A 136 -16.78 20.74 -3.25
C LEU A 136 -15.77 21.76 -2.70
N GLN A 137 -15.11 22.54 -3.56
CA GLN A 137 -14.24 23.63 -3.13
C GLN A 137 -15.04 24.82 -2.59
N TYR A 138 -16.09 25.26 -3.28
CA TYR A 138 -16.97 26.36 -2.82
C TYR A 138 -17.69 26.06 -1.50
N GLN A 139 -18.03 24.79 -1.24
CA GLN A 139 -18.62 24.35 0.03
C GLN A 139 -17.60 24.22 1.18
N GLY A 140 -16.34 24.65 0.97
CA GLY A 140 -15.26 24.50 1.94
C GLY A 140 -14.93 23.04 2.28
N ARG A 141 -15.38 22.07 1.45
CA ARG A 141 -15.16 20.65 1.72
C ARG A 141 -13.72 20.30 1.37
N SER A 142 -13.28 20.57 0.14
CA SER A 142 -11.92 20.22 -0.35
C SER A 142 -11.01 21.44 -0.47
N PRO A 143 -9.67 21.27 -0.32
CA PRO A 143 -8.71 22.27 -0.80
C PRO A 143 -8.72 22.33 -2.34
N SER A 144 -7.94 23.23 -2.93
CA SER A 144 -7.77 23.32 -4.39
C SER A 144 -7.29 22.00 -4.99
N TRP A 145 -7.96 21.55 -6.05
CA TRP A 145 -7.63 20.30 -6.74
C TRP A 145 -6.27 20.40 -7.46
N ALA A 146 -5.35 19.53 -7.08
CA ALA A 146 -3.98 19.47 -7.58
C ALA A 146 -3.83 18.55 -8.80
N GLY A 147 -4.78 17.64 -9.04
CA GLY A 147 -4.73 16.75 -10.20
C GLY A 147 -5.86 15.74 -10.27
N VAL A 148 -5.78 14.89 -11.30
CA VAL A 148 -6.73 13.85 -11.64
C VAL A 148 -5.96 12.55 -11.90
N MET A 149 -6.51 11.42 -11.47
CA MET A 149 -6.00 10.06 -11.71
C MET A 149 -7.13 9.24 -12.32
N ALA A 150 -6.89 8.57 -13.44
CA ALA A 150 -7.83 7.62 -14.04
C ALA A 150 -7.45 6.16 -13.71
N ALA A 151 -8.42 5.27 -13.81
CA ALA A 151 -8.25 3.81 -13.70
C ALA A 151 -7.68 3.20 -14.99
#